data_AF-A0A2N5NLJ5-F1
#
_entry.id   AF-A0A2N5NLJ5-F1
#
_cell.length_a   1.000
_cell.length_b   1.000
_cell.length_c   1.000
_cell.angle_alpha   90.00
_cell.angle_beta   90.00
_cell.angle_gamma   90.00
#
_symmetry.space_group_name_H-M   'P 1'
#
loop_
_entity.id
_entity.type
_entity.pdbx_description
1 polymer ?
#
loop_
_entity_poly.entity_id
_entity_poly.type
_entity_poly.pdbx_seq_one_letter_code
_entity_poly.pdbx_strand_id
1 'polypeptide(L)'
;MKLVAVDFYHRYKEDIAMLAEMGFKVFRFSIAWSRIFQNGNDKEPNEKGLHFYDDVLNECKKYGIEPLVTISHYETPLHLAVEVCGTTRQTFYRNFQDKYDLINWYFDKILLKSFEYMGESETIYEGLVNKFYYIQQENLFFRTAFKNDDQNCLRDHDFHLILQFYTDQIEQKTGEKISEHLRFLLEMYCQGSIYMTVQWVLGKLKGTPEEIARSLVDAMPLELMEVFKVLNLL
;
A
#
# COMPACT_ATOMS: atom_id res chain seq x y z
N MET A 1 14.37 -12.52 -2.76
CA MET A 1 13.71 -12.49 -1.43
C MET A 1 14.72 -12.91 -0.37
N LYS A 2 15.01 -12.07 0.63
CA LYS A 2 15.66 -12.56 1.85
C LYS A 2 14.64 -13.42 2.59
N LEU A 3 14.79 -14.74 2.56
CA LEU A 3 13.92 -15.68 3.28
C LEU A 3 14.12 -15.63 4.79
N VAL A 4 15.18 -14.96 5.24
CA VAL A 4 15.55 -14.79 6.65
C VAL A 4 15.59 -13.30 6.95
N ALA A 5 14.69 -12.84 7.83
CA ALA A 5 14.60 -11.47 8.31
C ALA A 5 15.59 -11.25 9.48
N VAL A 6 15.13 -10.78 10.65
CA VAL A 6 15.97 -10.65 11.86
C VAL A 6 16.20 -11.99 12.60
N ASP A 7 15.73 -13.08 12.01
CA ASP A 7 15.87 -14.45 12.52
C ASP A 7 15.31 -14.71 13.93
N PHE A 8 14.26 -13.96 14.31
CA PHE A 8 13.57 -14.12 15.59
C PHE A 8 13.15 -15.57 15.88
N TYR A 9 12.82 -16.34 14.83
CA TYR A 9 12.42 -17.75 14.97
C TYR A 9 13.49 -18.60 15.68
N HIS A 10 14.77 -18.30 15.49
CA HIS A 10 15.86 -19.01 16.16
C HIS A 10 16.44 -18.22 17.34
N ARG A 11 16.22 -16.89 17.39
CA ARG A 11 16.88 -15.98 18.35
C ARG A 11 15.96 -15.36 19.40
N TYR A 12 14.68 -15.76 19.46
CA TYR A 12 13.70 -15.18 20.38
C TYR A 12 14.15 -15.12 21.84
N LYS A 13 14.98 -16.05 22.32
CA LYS A 13 15.51 -16.04 23.68
C LYS A 13 16.43 -14.85 23.96
N GLU A 14 17.32 -14.53 23.01
CA GLU A 14 18.22 -13.39 23.11
C GLU A 14 17.41 -12.09 23.01
N ASP A 15 16.50 -12.03 22.05
CA ASP A 15 15.68 -10.85 21.79
C ASP A 15 14.78 -10.51 23.00
N ILE A 16 14.12 -11.51 23.60
CA ILE A 16 13.28 -11.32 24.79
C ILE A 16 14.11 -10.94 26.02
N ALA A 17 15.32 -11.50 26.17
CA ALA A 17 16.22 -11.11 27.26
C ALA A 17 16.63 -9.63 27.16
N MET A 18 16.91 -9.16 25.94
CA MET A 18 17.22 -7.73 25.70
C MET A 18 16.00 -6.84 25.99
N LEU A 19 14.79 -7.24 25.61
CA LEU A 19 13.56 -6.51 25.96
C LEU A 19 13.39 -6.39 27.49
N ALA A 20 13.71 -7.46 28.22
CA ALA A 20 13.67 -7.48 29.68
C ALA A 20 14.71 -6.53 30.29
N GLU A 21 15.94 -6.52 29.77
CA GLU A 21 17.01 -5.62 30.20
C GLU A 21 16.63 -4.14 30.00
N MET A 22 15.93 -3.83 28.92
CA MET A 22 15.39 -2.49 28.64
C MET A 22 14.18 -2.12 29.50
N GLY A 23 13.66 -3.04 30.33
CA GLY A 23 12.56 -2.79 31.25
C GLY A 23 11.16 -2.87 30.63
N PHE A 24 11.02 -3.48 29.45
CA PHE A 24 9.71 -3.66 28.80
C PHE A 24 8.80 -4.54 29.67
N LYS A 25 7.53 -4.14 29.77
CA LYS A 25 6.50 -4.87 30.53
C LYS A 25 5.54 -5.65 29.66
N VAL A 26 5.44 -5.27 28.39
CA VAL A 26 4.56 -5.89 27.39
C VAL A 26 5.37 -6.13 26.12
N PHE A 27 5.25 -7.31 25.54
CA PHE A 27 5.80 -7.63 24.23
C PHE A 27 4.69 -8.04 23.29
N ARG A 28 4.50 -7.26 22.22
CA ARG A 28 3.48 -7.53 21.21
C ARG A 28 4.08 -8.30 20.03
N PHE A 29 3.48 -9.43 19.68
CA PHE A 29 3.86 -10.22 18.50
C PHE A 29 2.62 -10.83 17.83
N SER A 30 2.77 -11.32 16.60
CA SER A 30 1.71 -12.04 15.88
C SER A 30 1.99 -13.54 15.80
N ILE A 31 0.91 -14.32 15.74
CA ILE A 31 0.99 -15.74 15.38
C ILE A 31 0.86 -15.85 13.86
N ALA A 32 1.93 -16.33 13.23
CA ALA A 32 1.91 -16.67 11.82
C ALA A 32 0.96 -17.83 11.53
N TRP A 33 -0.20 -17.52 10.93
CA TRP A 33 -1.22 -18.49 10.55
C TRP A 33 -0.63 -19.64 9.74
N SER A 34 0.19 -19.32 8.74
CA SER A 34 0.86 -20.32 7.90
C SER A 34 1.80 -21.29 8.65
N ARG A 35 2.24 -20.95 9.88
CA ARG A 35 3.01 -21.88 10.72
C ARG A 35 2.12 -22.88 11.45
N ILE A 36 0.87 -22.50 11.76
CA ILE A 36 -0.10 -23.36 12.45
C ILE A 36 -0.92 -24.15 11.43
N PHE A 37 -1.47 -23.49 10.41
CA PHE A 37 -2.18 -24.12 9.29
C PHE A 37 -1.46 -23.76 8.00
N GLN A 38 -0.63 -24.66 7.50
CA GLN A 38 0.23 -24.44 6.32
C GLN A 38 -0.55 -24.12 5.05
N ASN A 39 -1.73 -24.74 4.90
CA ASN A 39 -2.68 -24.46 3.83
C ASN A 39 -3.81 -23.52 4.28
N GLY A 40 -3.87 -23.17 5.57
CA GLY A 40 -4.85 -22.25 6.13
C GLY A 40 -6.20 -22.87 6.48
N ASN A 41 -6.54 -24.01 5.89
CA ASN A 41 -7.74 -24.82 6.14
C ASN A 41 -7.40 -26.28 6.51
N ASP A 42 -6.17 -26.57 6.95
CA ASP A 42 -5.80 -27.92 7.36
C ASP A 42 -6.70 -28.40 8.49
N LYS A 43 -7.07 -29.69 8.46
CA LYS A 43 -7.95 -30.28 9.49
C LYS A 43 -7.31 -30.28 10.88
N GLU A 44 -5.99 -30.43 10.93
CA GLU A 44 -5.21 -30.47 12.15
C GLU A 44 -4.10 -29.41 12.09
N PRO A 45 -3.78 -28.74 13.21
CA PRO A 45 -2.69 -27.78 13.26
C PRO A 45 -1.31 -28.45 13.19
N ASN A 46 -0.32 -27.68 12.78
CA ASN A 46 1.08 -28.07 12.81
C ASN A 46 1.65 -27.90 14.22
N GLU A 47 1.81 -29.02 14.92
CA GLU A 47 2.32 -29.11 16.30
C GLU A 47 3.67 -28.40 16.50
N LYS A 48 4.57 -28.43 15.51
CA LYS A 48 5.86 -27.71 15.61
C LYS A 48 5.68 -26.19 15.64
N GLY A 49 4.66 -25.70 14.95
CA GLY A 49 4.29 -24.29 14.95
C GLY A 49 3.75 -23.87 16.31
N LEU A 50 2.89 -24.70 16.92
CA LEU A 50 2.34 -24.47 18.25
C LEU A 50 3.44 -24.46 19.33
N HIS A 51 4.30 -25.48 19.32
CA HIS A 51 5.41 -25.60 20.28
C HIS A 51 6.34 -24.39 20.24
N PHE A 52 6.59 -23.81 19.07
CA PHE A 52 7.39 -22.58 18.97
C PHE A 52 6.76 -21.41 19.73
N TYR A 53 5.44 -21.21 19.62
CA TYR A 53 4.78 -20.13 20.35
C TYR A 53 4.68 -20.42 21.84
N ASP A 54 4.51 -21.68 22.24
CA ASP A 54 4.61 -22.09 23.65
C ASP A 54 5.98 -21.70 24.23
N ASP A 55 7.06 -21.97 23.50
CA ASP A 55 8.41 -21.59 23.92
C ASP A 55 8.58 -20.06 24.05
N VAL A 56 8.06 -19.28 23.09
CA VAL A 56 8.09 -17.81 23.14
C VAL A 56 7.32 -17.26 24.34
N LEU A 57 6.13 -17.80 24.61
CA LEU A 57 5.30 -17.41 25.76
C LEU A 57 5.99 -17.77 27.09
N ASN A 58 6.60 -18.95 27.17
CA ASN A 58 7.35 -19.40 28.33
C ASN A 58 8.57 -18.49 28.60
N GLU A 59 9.28 -18.07 27.56
CA GLU A 59 10.41 -17.15 27.69
C GLU A 59 9.95 -15.75 28.13
N CYS A 60 8.83 -15.23 27.61
CA CYS A 60 8.24 -13.97 28.09
C CYS A 60 7.90 -14.05 29.59
N LYS A 61 7.26 -15.15 30.00
CA LYS A 61 6.88 -15.41 31.39
C LYS A 61 8.09 -15.46 32.33
N LYS A 62 9.20 -16.07 31.88
CA LYS A 62 10.46 -16.15 32.64
C LYS A 62 11.01 -14.77 33.01
N TYR A 63 10.83 -13.76 32.15
CA TYR A 63 11.28 -12.39 32.39
C TYR A 63 10.18 -11.45 32.92
N GLY A 64 8.98 -11.97 33.22
CA GLY A 64 7.85 -11.15 33.70
C GLY A 64 7.32 -10.16 32.66
N ILE A 65 7.45 -10.50 31.38
CA ILE A 65 6.91 -9.72 30.25
C ILE A 65 5.54 -10.27 29.89
N GLU A 66 4.53 -9.40 29.83
CA GLU A 66 3.16 -9.76 29.40
C GLU A 66 3.10 -9.89 27.87
N PRO A 67 2.70 -11.04 27.32
CA PRO A 67 2.58 -11.21 25.87
C PRO A 67 1.26 -10.61 25.36
N LEU A 68 1.35 -9.70 24.37
CA LEU A 68 0.19 -9.19 23.64
C LEU A 68 0.12 -9.82 22.24
N VAL A 69 -0.70 -10.85 22.08
CA VAL A 69 -0.75 -11.66 20.86
C VAL A 69 -1.76 -11.11 19.86
N THR A 70 -1.31 -10.86 18.62
CA THR A 70 -2.20 -10.55 17.48
C THR A 70 -2.45 -11.82 16.67
N ILE A 71 -3.71 -12.24 16.55
CA ILE A 71 -4.10 -13.53 15.92
C ILE A 71 -4.00 -13.49 14.39
N SER A 72 -4.18 -12.32 13.77
CA SER A 72 -4.04 -12.14 12.32
C SER A 72 -3.36 -10.81 12.02
N HIS A 73 -2.19 -10.88 11.37
CA HIS A 73 -1.36 -9.72 11.04
C HIS A 73 -0.99 -9.70 9.54
N TYR A 74 -2.02 -9.75 8.68
CA TYR A 74 -1.88 -9.66 7.20
C TYR A 74 -1.04 -10.78 6.55
N GLU A 75 -1.04 -11.97 7.14
CA GLU A 75 -0.22 -13.13 6.75
C GLU A 75 -1.05 -14.36 6.37
N THR A 76 -2.26 -14.15 5.86
CA THR A 76 -3.16 -15.22 5.41
C THR A 76 -2.43 -16.16 4.43
N PRO A 77 -2.52 -17.50 4.62
CA PRO A 77 -1.88 -18.45 3.73
C PRO A 77 -2.32 -18.27 2.28
N LEU A 78 -1.36 -18.19 1.36
CA LEU A 78 -1.62 -18.04 -0.08
C LEU A 78 -2.55 -19.13 -0.64
N HIS A 79 -2.56 -20.32 -0.02
CA HIS A 79 -3.46 -21.40 -0.43
C HIS A 79 -4.93 -20.99 -0.38
N LEU A 80 -5.36 -20.30 0.68
CA LEU A 80 -6.73 -19.83 0.82
C LEU A 80 -7.09 -18.81 -0.28
N ALA A 81 -6.16 -17.92 -0.62
CA ALA A 81 -6.39 -16.95 -1.69
C ALA A 81 -6.55 -17.63 -3.05
N VAL A 82 -5.71 -18.62 -3.37
CA VAL A 82 -5.80 -19.32 -4.67
C VAL A 82 -7.03 -20.23 -4.75
N GLU A 83 -7.43 -20.87 -3.64
CA GLU A 83 -8.64 -21.70 -3.58
C GLU A 83 -9.91 -20.86 -3.79
N VAL A 84 -10.05 -19.74 -3.07
CA VAL A 84 -11.19 -18.83 -3.21
C VAL A 84 -11.25 -18.22 -4.61
N CYS A 85 -10.10 -17.88 -5.20
CA CYS A 85 -10.04 -17.31 -6.55
C CYS A 85 -10.06 -18.37 -7.67
N GLY A 86 -10.16 -19.67 -7.36
CA GLY A 86 -10.18 -20.75 -8.36
C GLY A 86 -8.91 -20.82 -9.22
N THR A 87 -7.75 -20.47 -8.66
CA THR A 87 -6.45 -20.43 -9.37
C THR A 87 -5.43 -21.34 -8.70
N THR A 88 -4.25 -21.52 -9.30
CA THR A 88 -3.14 -22.29 -8.69
C THR A 88 -2.04 -21.35 -8.19
N ARG A 89 -1.21 -21.81 -7.24
CA ARG A 89 -0.03 -21.05 -6.79
C ARG A 89 0.93 -20.75 -7.95
N GLN A 90 1.14 -21.69 -8.87
CA GLN A 90 1.97 -21.45 -10.05
C GLN A 90 1.37 -20.36 -10.94
N THR A 91 0.06 -20.41 -11.17
CA THR A 91 -0.64 -19.38 -11.96
C THR A 91 -0.58 -18.03 -11.26
N PHE A 92 -0.73 -17.98 -9.94
CA PHE A 92 -0.60 -16.73 -9.18
C PHE A 92 0.81 -16.14 -9.35
N TYR A 93 1.87 -16.87 -9.00
CA TYR A 93 3.24 -16.36 -9.09
C TYR A 93 3.76 -16.16 -10.52
N ARG A 94 3.12 -16.77 -11.53
CA ARG A 94 3.40 -16.47 -12.94
C ARG A 94 2.90 -15.08 -13.34
N ASN A 95 1.84 -14.59 -12.70
CA ASN A 95 1.21 -13.31 -13.05
C ASN A 95 1.50 -12.19 -12.04
N PHE A 96 1.76 -12.53 -10.78
CA PHE A 96 1.95 -11.56 -9.69
C PHE A 96 3.13 -11.96 -8.81
N GLN A 97 4.06 -11.04 -8.56
CA GLN A 97 5.25 -11.29 -7.73
C GLN A 97 4.89 -11.53 -6.26
N ASP A 98 3.88 -10.81 -5.77
CA ASP A 98 3.33 -10.94 -4.43
C ASP A 98 1.88 -10.41 -4.37
N LYS A 99 1.29 -10.36 -3.17
CA LYS A 99 -0.07 -9.83 -2.97
C LYS A 99 -0.20 -8.34 -3.26
N TYR A 100 0.88 -7.56 -3.13
CA TYR A 100 0.88 -6.13 -3.40
C TYR A 100 0.93 -5.87 -4.91
N ASP A 101 1.62 -6.72 -5.66
CA ASP A 101 1.63 -6.69 -7.12
C ASP A 101 0.23 -6.93 -7.71
N LEU A 102 -0.55 -7.84 -7.10
CA LEU A 102 -1.96 -8.00 -7.44
C LEU A 102 -2.79 -6.74 -7.11
N ILE A 103 -2.56 -6.11 -5.95
CA ILE A 103 -3.24 -4.87 -5.55
C ILE A 103 -2.91 -3.74 -6.53
N ASN A 104 -1.64 -3.60 -6.90
CA ASN A 104 -1.14 -2.62 -7.87
C ASN A 104 -1.74 -2.89 -9.25
N TRP A 105 -1.77 -4.13 -9.72
CA TRP A 105 -2.42 -4.49 -10.97
C TRP A 105 -3.92 -4.17 -10.99
N TYR A 106 -4.63 -4.47 -9.89
CA TYR A 106 -6.05 -4.13 -9.79
C TYR A 106 -6.27 -2.62 -9.79
N PHE A 107 -5.40 -1.89 -9.08
CA PHE A 107 -5.38 -0.44 -9.10
C PHE A 107 -5.09 0.13 -10.49
N ASP A 108 -4.18 -0.45 -11.27
CA ASP A 108 -3.90 -0.03 -12.64
C ASP A 108 -5.14 -0.12 -13.52
N LYS A 109 -5.91 -1.21 -13.39
CA LYS A 109 -7.17 -1.38 -14.14
C LYS A 109 -8.21 -0.32 -13.80
N ILE A 110 -8.16 0.21 -12.58
CA ILE A 110 -9.03 1.28 -12.12
C ILE A 110 -8.51 2.63 -12.63
N LEU A 111 -7.24 2.91 -12.40
CA LEU A 111 -6.59 4.16 -12.73
C LEU A 111 -6.61 4.41 -14.24
N LEU A 112 -6.38 3.38 -15.05
CA LEU A 112 -6.49 3.45 -16.51
C LEU A 112 -7.90 3.85 -16.95
N LYS A 113 -8.96 3.33 -16.32
CA LYS A 113 -10.32 3.78 -16.62
C LYS A 113 -10.50 5.26 -16.27
N SER A 114 -9.96 5.72 -15.15
CA SER A 114 -10.01 7.15 -14.80
C SER A 114 -9.22 8.02 -15.78
N PHE A 115 -8.07 7.54 -16.27
CA PHE A 115 -7.24 8.26 -17.24
C PHE A 115 -7.81 8.26 -18.66
N GLU A 116 -8.55 7.23 -19.07
CA GLU A 116 -9.26 7.23 -20.36
C GLU A 116 -10.28 8.38 -20.47
N TYR A 117 -10.88 8.81 -19.35
CA TYR A 117 -11.79 9.97 -19.33
C TYR A 117 -11.06 11.32 -19.16
N MET A 118 -9.93 11.34 -18.43
CA MET A 118 -9.08 12.52 -18.25
C MET A 118 -8.23 12.79 -19.51
N GLY A 119 -8.59 13.83 -20.27
CA GLY A 119 -7.85 14.28 -21.45
C GLY A 119 -8.66 14.30 -22.76
N GLU A 120 -9.75 13.53 -22.84
CA GLU A 120 -10.71 13.63 -23.95
C GLU A 120 -11.94 14.49 -23.60
N SER A 121 -12.40 14.49 -22.33
CA SER A 121 -13.64 15.17 -21.93
C SER A 121 -13.66 15.80 -20.54
N GLU A 122 -12.64 15.58 -19.71
CA GLU A 122 -12.57 16.08 -18.33
C GLU A 122 -11.31 16.89 -18.04
N THR A 123 -11.46 17.94 -17.24
CA THR A 123 -10.37 18.73 -16.62
C THR A 123 -9.69 17.95 -15.48
N ILE A 124 -8.50 18.38 -15.06
CA ILE A 124 -7.83 17.79 -13.88
C ILE A 124 -8.70 17.88 -12.62
N TYR A 125 -9.46 18.97 -12.46
CA TYR A 125 -10.38 19.10 -11.33
C TYR A 125 -11.45 17.98 -11.36
N GLU A 126 -12.12 17.80 -12.49
CA GLU A 126 -13.15 16.77 -12.67
C GLU A 126 -12.57 15.36 -12.47
N GLY A 127 -11.40 15.10 -13.05
CA GLY A 127 -10.69 13.84 -12.87
C GLY A 127 -10.31 13.55 -11.41
N LEU A 128 -9.88 14.56 -10.66
CA LEU A 128 -9.60 14.44 -9.23
C LEU A 128 -10.88 14.18 -8.42
N VAL A 129 -11.97 14.90 -8.70
CA VAL A 129 -13.27 14.68 -8.04
C VAL A 129 -13.73 13.23 -8.25
N ASN A 130 -13.68 12.75 -9.49
CA ASN A 130 -14.03 11.37 -9.84
C ASN A 130 -13.12 10.36 -9.12
N LYS A 131 -11.81 10.61 -9.06
CA LYS A 131 -10.86 9.79 -8.28
C LYS A 131 -11.29 9.71 -6.81
N PHE A 132 -11.62 10.83 -6.17
CA PHE A 132 -12.03 10.84 -4.76
C PHE A 132 -13.36 10.12 -4.52
N TYR A 133 -14.35 10.29 -5.40
CA TYR A 133 -15.60 9.54 -5.33
C TYR A 133 -15.38 8.03 -5.46
N TYR A 134 -14.51 7.62 -6.38
CA TYR A 134 -14.16 6.20 -6.54
C TYR A 134 -13.49 5.64 -5.29
N ILE A 135 -12.50 6.36 -4.76
CA ILE A 135 -11.82 5.98 -3.51
C ILE A 135 -12.81 5.89 -2.34
N GLN A 136 -13.85 6.74 -2.32
CA GLN A 136 -14.90 6.71 -1.32
C GLN A 136 -15.82 5.48 -1.45
N GLN A 137 -16.13 5.05 -2.68
CA GLN A 137 -16.93 3.85 -2.92
C GLN A 137 -16.19 2.58 -2.47
N GLU A 138 -14.89 2.51 -2.75
CA GLU A 138 -14.02 1.38 -2.40
C GLU A 138 -13.21 1.65 -1.10
N ASN A 139 -13.81 2.33 -0.13
CA ASN A 139 -13.13 2.91 1.03
C ASN A 139 -12.33 1.88 1.84
N LEU A 140 -12.88 0.69 2.07
CA LEU A 140 -12.22 -0.35 2.88
C LEU A 140 -10.97 -0.90 2.18
N PHE A 141 -11.04 -1.08 0.86
CA PHE A 141 -9.91 -1.54 0.05
C PHE A 141 -8.77 -0.53 0.11
N PHE A 142 -9.05 0.73 -0.23
CA PHE A 142 -8.03 1.79 -0.25
C PHE A 142 -7.45 2.10 1.13
N ARG A 143 -8.28 2.12 2.18
CA ARG A 143 -7.78 2.27 3.56
C ARG A 143 -6.84 1.16 3.98
N THR A 144 -7.00 -0.04 3.42
CA THR A 144 -6.13 -1.17 3.73
C THR A 144 -4.86 -1.13 2.87
N ALA A 145 -4.99 -0.82 1.58
CA ALA A 145 -3.87 -0.74 0.65
C ALA A 145 -2.90 0.41 1.01
N PHE A 146 -3.40 1.60 1.36
CA PHE A 146 -2.59 2.76 1.72
C PHE A 146 -2.03 2.74 3.16
N LYS A 147 -2.32 1.70 3.97
CA LYS A 147 -1.73 1.54 5.30
C LYS A 147 -0.36 0.89 5.28
N ASN A 148 -0.01 0.20 4.20
CA ASN A 148 1.27 -0.45 4.07
C ASN A 148 2.24 0.49 3.35
N ASP A 149 3.36 0.80 3.99
CA ASP A 149 4.44 1.64 3.47
C ASP A 149 5.71 0.82 3.15
N ASP A 150 5.59 -0.50 3.05
CA ASP A 150 6.70 -1.42 2.78
C ASP A 150 6.98 -1.53 1.27
N GLN A 151 7.76 -2.54 0.88
CA GLN A 151 8.12 -2.81 -0.51
C GLN A 151 6.88 -3.07 -1.39
N ASN A 152 6.87 -2.46 -2.59
CA ASN A 152 5.79 -2.56 -3.58
C ASN A 152 4.47 -1.90 -3.14
N CYS A 153 4.53 -0.87 -2.29
CA CYS A 153 3.34 -0.20 -1.78
C CYS A 153 2.58 0.58 -2.87
N LEU A 154 1.26 0.65 -2.69
CA LEU A 154 0.35 1.31 -3.62
C LEU A 154 0.66 2.80 -3.82
N ARG A 155 1.20 3.47 -2.78
CA ARG A 155 1.55 4.88 -2.82
C ARG A 155 2.65 5.16 -3.85
N ASP A 156 3.73 4.39 -3.77
CA ASP A 156 4.87 4.57 -4.66
C ASP A 156 4.47 4.18 -6.10
N HIS A 157 3.63 3.16 -6.25
CA HIS A 157 3.06 2.77 -7.55
C HIS A 157 2.18 3.87 -8.16
N ASP A 158 1.24 4.45 -7.38
CA ASP A 158 0.39 5.58 -7.80
C ASP A 158 1.23 6.79 -8.23
N PHE A 159 2.35 7.05 -7.54
CA PHE A 159 3.27 8.14 -7.89
C PHE A 159 3.87 7.97 -9.28
N HIS A 160 4.43 6.80 -9.59
CA HIS A 160 5.05 6.56 -10.88
C HIS A 160 4.02 6.66 -12.01
N LEU A 161 2.81 6.14 -11.83
CA LEU A 161 1.76 6.18 -12.85
C LEU A 161 1.27 7.60 -13.13
N ILE A 162 0.96 8.37 -12.07
CA ILE A 162 0.45 9.74 -12.24
C ILE A 162 1.52 10.64 -12.86
N LEU A 163 2.77 10.51 -12.40
CA LEU A 163 3.89 11.26 -12.96
C LEU A 163 4.09 10.94 -14.43
N GLN A 164 4.08 9.65 -14.79
CA GLN A 164 4.23 9.22 -16.17
C GLN A 164 3.08 9.72 -17.04
N PHE A 165 1.83 9.60 -16.56
CA PHE A 165 0.64 10.07 -17.28
C PHE A 165 0.73 11.56 -17.64
N TYR A 166 1.04 12.43 -16.66
CA TYR A 166 1.15 13.86 -16.95
C TYR A 166 2.37 14.18 -17.81
N THR A 167 3.49 13.47 -17.63
CA THR A 167 4.65 13.63 -18.50
C THR A 167 4.29 13.31 -19.94
N ASP A 168 3.63 12.16 -20.18
CA ASP A 168 3.21 11.74 -21.52
C ASP A 168 2.23 12.75 -22.14
N GLN A 169 1.27 13.28 -21.36
CA GLN A 169 0.34 14.29 -21.85
C GLN A 169 1.03 15.61 -22.26
N ILE A 170 1.99 16.07 -21.46
CA ILE A 170 2.77 17.27 -21.78
C ILE A 170 3.60 17.03 -23.03
N GLU A 171 4.35 15.93 -23.10
CA GLU A 171 5.23 15.62 -24.23
C GLU A 171 4.44 15.38 -25.52
N GLN A 172 3.30 14.69 -25.46
CA GLN A 172 2.44 14.46 -26.63
C GLN A 172 1.83 15.75 -27.18
N LYS A 173 1.34 16.64 -26.31
CA LYS A 173 0.69 17.88 -26.75
C LYS A 173 1.68 18.97 -27.18
N THR A 174 2.88 18.98 -26.60
CA THR A 174 3.94 19.94 -26.96
C THR A 174 4.81 19.46 -28.12
N GLY A 175 4.95 18.14 -28.30
CA GLY A 175 5.87 17.53 -29.25
C GLY A 175 7.34 17.57 -28.80
N GLU A 176 7.62 18.04 -27.59
CA GLU A 176 8.96 18.18 -27.02
C GLU A 176 9.08 17.44 -25.70
N LYS A 177 10.31 17.08 -25.33
CA LYS A 177 10.55 16.49 -24.00
C LYS A 177 10.36 17.53 -22.91
N ILE A 178 9.79 17.09 -21.79
CA ILE A 178 9.64 17.94 -20.61
C ILE A 178 11.01 18.43 -20.11
N SER A 179 11.11 19.71 -19.75
CA SER A 179 12.35 20.26 -19.18
C SER A 179 12.61 19.71 -17.78
N GLU A 180 13.88 19.64 -17.36
CA GLU A 180 14.25 19.16 -16.02
C GLU A 180 13.56 19.95 -14.91
N HIS A 181 13.45 21.26 -15.07
CA HIS A 181 12.79 22.14 -14.10
C HIS A 181 11.28 21.87 -14.01
N LEU A 182 10.60 21.74 -15.15
CA LEU A 182 9.17 21.46 -15.16
C LEU A 182 8.86 20.05 -14.62
N ARG A 183 9.73 19.08 -14.92
CA ARG A 183 9.68 17.74 -14.34
C ARG A 183 9.83 17.76 -12.82
N PHE A 184 10.77 18.55 -12.30
CA PHE A 184 10.94 18.72 -10.85
C PHE A 184 9.66 19.25 -10.18
N LEU A 185 9.02 20.27 -10.78
CA LEU A 185 7.75 20.80 -10.27
C LEU A 185 6.62 19.77 -10.30
N LEU A 186 6.54 19.00 -11.39
CA LEU A 186 5.55 17.94 -11.53
C LEU A 186 5.75 16.83 -10.50
N GLU A 187 6.99 16.39 -10.29
CA GLU A 187 7.33 15.38 -9.27
C GLU A 187 6.93 15.83 -7.86
N MET A 188 7.27 17.08 -7.49
CA MET A 188 6.85 17.67 -6.22
C MET A 188 5.33 17.72 -6.06
N TYR A 189 4.62 18.16 -7.09
CA TYR A 189 3.17 18.26 -7.07
C TYR A 189 2.51 16.88 -6.94
N CYS A 190 2.95 15.90 -7.72
CA CYS A 190 2.44 14.53 -7.66
C CYS A 190 2.66 13.90 -6.28
N GLN A 191 3.85 14.04 -5.70
CA GLN A 191 4.14 13.56 -4.34
C GLN A 191 3.20 14.19 -3.30
N GLY A 192 3.05 15.52 -3.33
CA GLY A 192 2.16 16.24 -2.41
C GLY A 192 0.70 15.82 -2.56
N SER A 193 0.23 15.71 -3.80
CA SER A 193 -1.14 15.29 -4.13
C SER A 193 -1.47 13.88 -3.60
N ILE A 194 -0.56 12.93 -3.81
CA ILE A 194 -0.71 11.55 -3.32
C ILE A 194 -0.68 11.52 -1.79
N TYR A 195 0.26 12.23 -1.17
CA TYR A 195 0.33 12.31 0.29
C TYR A 195 -0.99 12.81 0.90
N MET A 196 -1.55 13.90 0.37
CA MET A 196 -2.81 14.47 0.86
C MET A 196 -4.00 13.53 0.60
N THR A 197 -4.01 12.84 -0.54
CA THR A 197 -4.98 11.77 -0.84
C THR A 197 -4.94 10.67 0.22
N VAL A 198 -3.74 10.20 0.60
CA VAL A 198 -3.56 9.20 1.67
C VAL A 198 -4.05 9.73 3.02
N GLN A 199 -3.73 10.97 3.38
CA GLN A 199 -4.22 11.56 4.64
C GLN A 199 -5.75 11.60 4.70
N TRP A 200 -6.40 11.92 3.57
CA TRP A 200 -7.86 11.93 3.46
C TRP A 200 -8.46 10.52 3.60
N VAL A 201 -7.91 9.55 2.86
CA VAL A 201 -8.36 8.14 2.93
C VAL A 201 -8.27 7.58 4.35
N LEU A 202 -7.17 7.87 5.05
CA LEU A 202 -6.96 7.42 6.43
C LEU A 202 -7.84 8.17 7.45
N GLY A 203 -8.56 9.21 7.02
CA GLY A 203 -9.43 10.04 7.86
C GLY A 203 -8.69 11.07 8.71
N LYS A 204 -7.42 11.35 8.39
CA LYS A 204 -6.59 12.38 9.05
C LYS A 204 -6.86 13.77 8.48
N LEU A 205 -7.19 13.84 7.19
CA LEU A 205 -7.67 15.05 6.51
C LEU A 205 -9.18 14.93 6.30
N LYS A 206 -9.94 15.99 6.60
CA LYS A 206 -11.39 16.05 6.42
C LYS A 206 -11.75 16.93 5.24
N GLY A 207 -12.84 16.60 4.55
CA GLY A 207 -13.40 17.37 3.44
C GLY A 207 -14.19 16.47 2.48
N THR A 208 -15.02 17.06 1.64
CA THR A 208 -15.69 16.34 0.54
C THR A 208 -14.72 16.09 -0.62
N PRO A 209 -15.01 15.12 -1.52
CA PRO A 209 -14.25 14.93 -2.77
C PRO A 209 -13.93 16.24 -3.52
N GLU A 210 -14.91 17.13 -3.63
CA GLU A 210 -14.77 18.43 -4.31
C GLU A 210 -13.84 19.39 -3.57
N GLU A 211 -13.95 19.46 -2.24
CA GLU A 211 -13.11 20.35 -1.43
C GLU A 211 -11.64 19.93 -1.50
N ILE A 212 -11.37 18.62 -1.44
CA ILE A 212 -10.01 18.10 -1.55
C ILE A 212 -9.48 18.28 -2.98
N ALA A 213 -10.27 17.94 -4.00
CA ALA A 213 -9.88 18.13 -5.39
C ALA A 213 -9.53 19.59 -5.69
N ARG A 214 -10.36 20.54 -5.23
CA ARG A 214 -10.11 21.97 -5.38
C ARG A 214 -8.82 22.40 -4.68
N SER A 215 -8.63 21.97 -3.43
CA SER A 215 -7.42 22.29 -2.68
C SER A 215 -6.15 21.78 -3.36
N LEU A 216 -6.22 20.62 -4.03
CA LEU A 216 -5.09 20.07 -4.79
C LEU A 216 -4.82 20.89 -6.05
N VAL A 217 -5.85 21.25 -6.81
CA VAL A 217 -5.68 22.11 -8.00
C VAL A 217 -5.12 23.48 -7.62
N ASP A 218 -5.63 24.10 -6.56
CA ASP A 218 -5.18 25.41 -6.08
C ASP A 218 -3.74 25.39 -5.54
N ALA A 219 -3.26 24.23 -5.08
CA ALA A 219 -1.90 24.04 -4.59
C ALA A 219 -0.87 23.81 -5.71
N MET A 220 -1.29 23.73 -6.97
CA MET A 220 -0.40 23.50 -8.11
C MET A 220 0.58 24.67 -8.27
N PRO A 221 1.89 24.41 -8.45
CA PRO A 221 2.87 25.46 -8.74
C PRO A 221 2.45 26.30 -9.95
N LEU A 222 2.62 27.63 -9.85
CA LEU A 222 2.15 28.58 -10.87
C LEU A 222 2.61 28.21 -12.29
N GLU A 223 3.90 27.90 -12.44
CA GLU A 223 4.50 27.54 -13.73
C GLU A 223 3.90 26.24 -14.30
N LEU A 224 3.63 25.25 -13.44
CA LEU A 224 2.98 24.00 -13.84
C LEU A 224 1.52 24.24 -14.24
N MET A 225 0.81 25.06 -13.47
CA MET A 225 -0.57 25.46 -13.75
C MET A 225 -0.69 26.20 -15.09
N GLU A 226 0.26 27.08 -15.42
CA GLU A 226 0.29 27.78 -16.70
C GLU A 226 0.45 26.81 -17.88
N VAL A 227 1.37 25.86 -17.77
CA VAL A 227 1.53 24.80 -18.78
C VAL A 227 0.23 24.02 -18.93
N PHE A 228 -0.39 23.59 -17.83
CA PHE A 228 -1.61 22.79 -17.89
C PHE A 228 -2.79 23.55 -18.51
N LYS A 229 -2.90 24.86 -18.26
CA LYS A 229 -3.89 25.73 -18.92
C LYS A 229 -3.67 25.81 -20.43
N VAL A 230 -2.43 26.02 -20.87
CA VAL A 230 -2.08 26.09 -22.30
C VAL A 230 -2.40 24.78 -23.02
N LEU A 231 -2.25 23.66 -22.33
CA LEU A 231 -2.52 22.33 -22.86
C LEU A 231 -3.99 21.89 -22.76
N ASN A 232 -4.89 22.77 -22.29
CA ASN A 232 -6.30 22.49 -22.00
C ASN A 232 -6.49 21.27 -21.08
N LEU A 233 -5.69 21.20 -20.01
CA LEU A 233 -5.79 20.17 -18.97
C LEU A 233 -6.50 20.69 -17.70
N LEU A 234 -6.72 21.99 -17.57
CA LEU A 234 -7.37 22.66 -16.44
C LEU A 234 -8.68 23.34 -16.83
#